data_AF-A0A3E2DBE7-F1
#
_entry.id   AF-A0A3E2DBE7-F1
#
_cell.length_a   1.000
_cell.length_b   1.000
_cell.length_c   1.000
_cell.angle_alpha   90.00
_cell.angle_beta   90.00
_cell.angle_gamma   90.00
#
_symmetry.space_group_name_H-M   'P 1'
#
loop_
_entity.id
_entity.type
_entity.pdbx_description
1 polymer ?
#
loop_
_entity_poly.entity_id
_entity_poly.type
_entity_poly.pdbx_seq_one_letter_code
_entity_poly.pdbx_strand_id
1 'polypeptide(L)'
;GWSPRLNECVICSTRNDLAYFSAASGGVMCSKDHALESIKCNDLARFQMISLINGDWQNLDGTSIDDLTSKCVEQWCEYWLEKPIRSMRLSEKNSNSLYFD
;
A
#
# COMPACT_ATOMS: atom_id res chain seq x y z
N GLY A 1 -0.92 13.13 2.52
CA GLY A 1 0.14 12.33 3.15
C GLY A 1 0.19 10.99 2.45
N TRP A 2 1.35 10.36 2.39
CA TRP A 2 1.59 9.07 1.71
C TRP A 2 0.93 7.86 2.41
N SER A 3 0.20 8.09 3.51
CA SER A 3 -0.47 7.04 4.27
C SER A 3 -1.83 6.72 3.64
N PRO A 4 -2.18 5.43 3.47
CA PRO A 4 -3.47 5.03 2.94
C PRO A 4 -4.59 5.40 3.91
N ARG A 5 -5.75 5.76 3.36
CA ARG A 5 -6.97 5.92 4.16
C ARG A 5 -7.55 4.55 4.45
N LEU A 6 -7.60 4.14 5.72
CA LEU A 6 -8.05 2.80 6.12
C LEU A 6 -9.33 2.78 6.97
N ASN A 7 -9.80 3.94 7.44
CA ASN A 7 -10.95 4.03 8.37
C ASN A 7 -12.26 4.47 7.71
N GLU A 8 -12.21 4.85 6.44
CA GLU A 8 -13.36 5.30 5.66
C GLU A 8 -13.09 5.14 4.17
N CYS A 9 -14.15 4.99 3.39
CA CYS A 9 -14.07 4.87 1.94
C CYS A 9 -13.41 6.13 1.36
N VAL A 10 -12.38 5.95 0.53
CA VAL A 10 -11.68 7.05 -0.17
C VAL A 10 -12.58 7.90 -1.07
N ILE A 11 -13.73 7.37 -1.50
CA ILE A 11 -14.68 8.05 -2.39
C ILE A 11 -15.80 8.74 -1.60
N CYS A 12 -16.65 7.99 -0.91
CA CYS A 12 -17.83 8.55 -0.24
C CYS A 12 -17.65 8.80 1.27
N SER A 13 -16.49 8.50 1.85
CA SER A 13 -16.20 8.64 3.29
C SER A 13 -17.11 7.83 4.24
N THR A 14 -17.90 6.88 3.74
CA THR A 14 -18.60 5.91 4.61
C THR A 14 -17.59 5.14 5.46
N ARG A 15 -17.95 4.80 6.69
CA ARG A 15 -17.16 3.94 7.58
C ARG A 15 -17.64 2.49 7.60
N ASN A 16 -18.71 2.21 6.86
CA ASN A 16 -19.31 0.89 6.77
C ASN A 16 -18.83 0.16 5.51
N ASP A 17 -18.84 -1.17 5.56
CA ASP A 17 -18.62 -2.03 4.39
C ASP A 17 -17.27 -1.77 3.68
N LEU A 18 -16.21 -1.50 4.45
CA LEU A 18 -14.85 -1.24 3.93
C LEU A 18 -14.16 -2.55 3.53
N ALA A 19 -14.67 -3.19 2.47
CA ALA A 19 -14.33 -4.54 2.05
C ALA A 19 -13.32 -4.60 0.88
N TYR A 20 -12.80 -3.46 0.43
CA TYR A 20 -11.90 -3.37 -0.72
C TYR A 20 -10.75 -2.42 -0.44
N PHE A 21 -9.59 -2.69 -1.03
CA PHE A 21 -8.39 -1.86 -0.96
C PHE A 21 -7.86 -1.58 -2.37
N SER A 22 -7.52 -0.33 -2.63
CA SER A 22 -6.83 0.06 -3.87
C SER A 22 -5.74 1.07 -3.55
N ALA A 23 -4.50 0.68 -3.83
CA ALA A 23 -3.37 1.60 -3.71
C ALA A 23 -3.51 2.81 -4.64
N ALA A 24 -4.06 2.59 -5.84
CA ALA A 24 -4.30 3.64 -6.83
C ALA A 24 -5.37 4.64 -6.38
N SER A 25 -6.41 4.16 -5.71
CA SER A 25 -7.48 5.01 -5.15
C SER A 25 -7.10 5.64 -3.80
N GLY A 26 -5.97 5.23 -3.21
CA GLY A 26 -5.43 5.80 -1.99
C GLY A 26 -5.87 5.14 -0.68
N GLY A 27 -6.44 3.92 -0.71
CA GLY A 27 -6.84 3.21 0.50
C GLY A 27 -8.07 2.31 0.32
N VAL A 28 -8.87 2.19 1.39
CA VAL A 28 -10.04 1.31 1.42
C VAL A 28 -11.25 1.93 0.73
N MET A 29 -12.13 1.06 0.21
CA MET A 29 -13.32 1.41 -0.54
C MET A 29 -14.50 0.55 -0.05
N CYS A 30 -15.72 1.10 -0.11
CA CYS A 30 -16.92 0.31 0.11
C CYS A 30 -17.31 -0.50 -1.13
N SER A 31 -18.19 -1.50 -0.98
CA SER A 31 -18.62 -2.33 -2.12
C SER A 31 -19.26 -1.55 -3.26
N LYS A 32 -19.87 -0.40 -2.96
CA LYS A 32 -20.49 0.47 -3.96
C LYS A 32 -19.46 1.21 -4.82
N ASP A 33 -18.37 1.66 -4.22
CA ASP A 33 -17.44 2.60 -4.86
C ASP A 33 -16.13 1.94 -5.29
N HIS A 34 -15.96 0.63 -5.06
CA HIS A 34 -14.69 -0.05 -5.32
C HIS A 34 -14.26 0.03 -6.80
N ALA A 35 -12.96 0.09 -7.02
CA ALA A 35 -12.38 -0.06 -8.35
C ALA A 35 -12.33 -1.55 -8.75
N LEU A 36 -12.35 -1.85 -10.06
CA LEU A 36 -12.33 -3.23 -10.55
C LEU A 36 -11.03 -3.97 -10.18
N GLU A 37 -9.92 -3.23 -10.13
CA GLU A 37 -8.59 -3.71 -9.74
C GLU A 37 -8.35 -3.72 -8.22
N SER A 38 -9.35 -3.39 -7.41
CA SER A 38 -9.22 -3.41 -5.96
C SER A 38 -9.07 -4.83 -5.42
N ILE A 39 -8.26 -4.97 -4.37
CA ILE A 39 -8.13 -6.21 -3.62
C ILE A 39 -9.31 -6.30 -2.66
N LYS A 40 -10.02 -7.44 -2.64
CA LYS A 40 -11.01 -7.71 -1.61
C LYS A 40 -10.30 -7.86 -0.26
N CYS A 41 -10.51 -6.88 0.61
CA CYS A 41 -9.83 -6.73 1.89
C CYS A 41 -10.79 -7.14 3.01
N ASN A 42 -10.40 -8.14 3.81
CA ASN A 42 -11.16 -8.54 4.99
C ASN A 42 -10.88 -7.58 6.17
N ASP A 43 -11.66 -7.71 7.25
CA ASP A 43 -11.52 -6.86 8.43
C ASP A 43 -10.18 -7.08 9.17
N LEU A 44 -9.68 -8.32 9.20
CA LEU A 44 -8.40 -8.67 9.84
C LEU A 44 -7.23 -7.96 9.15
N ALA A 45 -7.18 -8.01 7.83
CA ALA A 45 -6.15 -7.36 7.03
C ALA A 45 -6.21 -5.85 7.19
N ARG A 46 -7.41 -5.27 7.18
CA ARG A 46 -7.60 -3.83 7.44
C ARG A 46 -7.09 -3.45 8.83
N PHE A 47 -7.41 -4.24 9.86
CA PHE A 47 -6.91 -4.04 11.21
C PHE A 47 -5.38 -4.10 11.27
N GLN A 48 -4.77 -5.14 10.70
CA GLN A 48 -3.31 -5.28 10.68
C GLN A 48 -2.62 -4.13 9.94
N MET A 49 -3.17 -3.68 8.80
CA MET A 49 -2.67 -2.50 8.09
C MET A 49 -2.76 -1.22 8.94
N ILE A 50 -3.85 -1.02 9.69
CA ILE A 50 -3.99 0.11 10.63
C ILE A 50 -2.91 0.03 11.71
N SER A 51 -2.71 -1.15 12.32
CA SER A 51 -1.68 -1.35 13.35
C SER A 51 -0.27 -1.08 12.81
N LEU A 52 0.04 -1.53 11.59
CA LEU A 52 1.31 -1.25 10.92
C LEU A 52 1.57 0.25 10.74
N ILE A 53 0.57 1.01 10.27
CA ILE A 53 0.68 2.46 10.07
C ILE A 53 0.86 3.20 11.39
N ASN A 54 0.17 2.75 12.44
CA ASN A 54 0.25 3.36 13.76
C ASN A 54 1.50 2.95 14.55
N GLY A 55 2.29 1.97 14.07
CA GLY A 55 3.40 1.39 14.81
C GLY A 55 2.95 0.62 16.05
N ASP A 56 1.74 0.07 16.03
CA ASP A 56 1.13 -0.66 17.13
C ASP A 56 1.58 -2.12 17.12
N TRP A 57 2.84 -2.34 17.50
CA TRP A 57 3.46 -3.66 17.53
C TRP A 57 2.80 -4.59 18.56
N GLN A 58 2.19 -4.06 19.61
CA GLN A 58 1.50 -4.86 20.63
C GLN A 58 0.34 -5.67 20.03
N ASN A 59 -0.35 -5.09 19.06
CA ASN A 59 -1.44 -5.75 18.33
C ASN A 59 -0.97 -6.70 17.22
N LEU A 60 0.33 -6.70 16.89
CA LEU A 60 0.92 -7.53 15.84
C LEU A 60 1.77 -8.67 16.42
N ASP A 61 2.43 -8.43 17.55
CA ASP A 61 3.32 -9.39 18.20
C ASP A 61 2.57 -10.67 18.58
N GLY A 62 3.12 -11.82 18.17
CA GLY A 62 2.52 -13.13 18.42
C GLY A 62 1.31 -13.46 17.53
N THR A 63 0.90 -12.55 16.65
CA THR A 63 -0.16 -12.81 15.66
C THR A 63 0.44 -13.15 14.29
N SER A 64 -0.18 -14.07 13.56
CA SER A 64 0.18 -14.31 12.16
C SER A 64 -0.34 -13.17 11.29
N ILE A 65 0.53 -12.61 10.44
CA ILE A 65 0.11 -11.66 9.41
C ILE A 65 -0.74 -12.40 8.37
N ASP A 66 -1.93 -11.86 8.08
CA ASP A 66 -2.82 -12.38 7.04
C ASP A 66 -2.17 -12.16 5.66
N ASP A 67 -2.23 -13.16 4.78
CA ASP A 67 -1.70 -13.04 3.41
C ASP A 67 -2.29 -11.84 2.64
N LEU A 68 -3.54 -11.46 2.94
CA LEU A 68 -4.16 -10.26 2.37
C LEU A 68 -3.52 -8.98 2.89
N THR A 69 -3.04 -8.93 4.14
CA THR A 69 -2.27 -7.80 4.66
C THR A 69 -1.00 -7.63 3.83
N SER A 70 -0.23 -8.72 3.64
CA SER A 70 0.99 -8.71 2.83
C SER A 70 0.71 -8.22 1.40
N LYS A 71 -0.32 -8.76 0.74
CA LYS A 71 -0.70 -8.34 -0.62
C LYS A 71 -1.11 -6.87 -0.72
N CYS A 72 -1.83 -6.34 0.26
CA CYS A 72 -2.22 -4.92 0.26
C CYS A 72 -1.00 -4.02 0.48
N VAL A 73 -0.09 -4.40 1.37
CA VAL A 73 1.17 -3.68 1.63
C VAL A 73 2.05 -3.71 0.37
N GLU A 74 2.21 -4.87 -0.27
CA GLU A 74 2.94 -5.00 -1.53
C GLU A 74 2.36 -4.08 -2.61
N GLN A 75 1.04 -4.13 -2.85
CA GLN A 75 0.38 -3.25 -3.83
C GLN A 75 0.59 -1.75 -3.50
N TRP A 76 0.56 -1.38 -2.22
CA TRP A 76 0.83 -0.01 -1.78
C TRP A 76 2.26 0.42 -2.09
N CYS A 77 3.23 -0.43 -1.76
CA CYS A 77 4.65 -0.22 -2.02
C CYS A 77 4.94 -0.13 -3.53
N GLU A 78 4.39 -1.02 -4.34
CA GLU A 78 4.55 -0.99 -5.80
C GLU A 78 4.00 0.31 -6.39
N TYR A 79 2.81 0.75 -5.95
CA TYR A 79 2.19 1.94 -6.49
C TYR A 79 2.90 3.23 -6.05
N TRP A 80 3.20 3.36 -4.76
CA TRP A 80 3.70 4.62 -4.18
C TRP A 80 5.22 4.68 -4.01
N LEU A 81 5.93 3.55 -3.92
CA LEU A 81 7.39 3.53 -3.78
C LEU A 81 8.07 3.19 -5.09
N GLU A 82 7.64 2.14 -5.80
CA GLU A 82 8.34 1.71 -7.02
C GLU A 82 8.10 2.64 -8.21
N LYS A 83 6.87 3.12 -8.44
CA LYS A 83 6.61 4.03 -9.57
C LYS A 83 7.50 5.28 -9.53
N PRO A 84 7.63 5.99 -8.38
CA PRO A 84 8.57 7.10 -8.28
C PRO A 84 10.02 6.70 -8.50
N ILE A 85 10.48 5.59 -7.89
CA ILE A 85 11.87 5.14 -8.01
C ILE A 85 12.22 4.78 -9.47
N ARG A 86 11.36 4.06 -10.18
CA ARG A 86 11.59 3.72 -11.61
C ARG A 86 11.51 4.94 -12.52
N SER A 87 10.74 5.96 -12.13
CA SER A 87 10.66 7.23 -12.85
C SER A 87 11.86 8.16 -12.61
N MET A 88 12.62 7.92 -11.53
CA MET A 88 13.90 8.58 -11.31
C MET A 88 14.89 8.01 -12.32
N ARG A 89 15.21 8.79 -13.35
CA ARG A 89 16.37 8.53 -14.23
C ARG A 89 17.62 8.70 -13.38
N LEU A 90 18.05 7.63 -12.68
CA LEU A 90 19.40 7.59 -12.16
C LEU A 90 20.31 7.68 -13.37
N SER A 91 20.93 8.85 -13.56
CA SER A 91 22.02 9.00 -14.49
C SER A 91 23.13 8.07 -14.01
N GLU A 92 23.22 6.88 -14.59
CA GLU A 92 24.39 6.03 -14.45
C GLU A 92 25.60 6.89 -14.85
N LYS A 93 26.40 7.31 -13.87
CA LYS A 93 27.70 7.88 -14.17
C LYS A 93 28.50 6.77 -14.83
N ASN A 94 28.65 6.91 -16.13
CA ASN A 94 29.42 6.08 -17.02
C ASN A 94 30.84 5.92 -16.45
N SER A 95 31.08 4.87 -15.68
CA SER A 95 32.39 4.49 -15.16
C SER A 95 33.15 3.70 -16.22
N ASN A 96 33.36 4.33 -17.38
CA ASN A 96 34.30 3.89 -18.41
C ASN A 96 35.27 5.04 -18.74
N SER A 97 35.94 5.54 -17.70
CA SER A 97 37.12 6.40 -17.82
C SER A 97 38.26 5.80 -17.00
N LEU A 98 38.66 4.59 -17.34
CA LEU A 98 40.01 4.09 -17.08
C LEU A 98 40.42 3.31 -18.33
N TYR A 99 41.63 3.60 -18.83
CA TYR A 99 42.21 3.24 -20.15
C TYR A 99 41.65 4.11 -21.29
N PHE A 100 42.41 5.03 -21.90
CA PHE A 100 43.72 4.85 -22.55
C PHE A 100 44.60 6.12 -22.51
N ASP A 101 45.91 5.87 -22.40
CA ASP A 101 47.15 6.66 -22.62
C ASP A 101 47.29 8.09 -22.06
#